data_AF-A0A0S2SMC5-F1
#
_entry.id   AF-A0A0S2SMC5-F1
#
_cell.length_a   1.000
_cell.length_b   1.000
_cell.length_c   1.000
_cell.angle_alpha   90.00
_cell.angle_beta   90.00
_cell.angle_gamma   90.00
#
_symmetry.space_group_name_H-M   'P 1'
#
loop_
_entity.id
_entity.type
_entity.pdbx_description
1 polymer ?
#
loop_
_entity_poly.entity_id
_entity_poly.type
_entity_poly.pdbx_seq_one_letter_code
_entity_poly.pdbx_strand_id
1 'polypeptide(L)'
;MVKLCLATGARWSEVEELTQSQVSPNRITFTCTKSKKSSSAPISPELYAQWPRKRGRLFGDCYRAFEIAVSRAGLELPPGQNTHVLRHTFASHFMMNGGNILVLRRYWATPPSQ
;
A
#
# COMPACT_ATOMS: atom_id res chain seq x y z
N MET A 1 -4.00 6.25 4.45
CA MET A 1 -3.92 5.38 3.26
C MET A 1 -2.80 5.77 2.31
N VAL A 2 -2.76 6.98 1.74
CA VAL A 2 -1.72 7.37 0.75
C VAL A 2 -0.29 7.14 1.25
N LYS A 3 0.07 7.64 2.45
CA LYS A 3 1.39 7.42 3.07
C LYS A 3 1.76 5.93 3.18
N LEU A 4 0.78 5.07 3.46
CA LEU A 4 0.98 3.63 3.58
C LEU A 4 1.26 2.99 2.22
N CYS A 5 0.48 3.32 1.20
CA CYS A 5 0.70 2.83 -0.16
C CYS A 5 2.08 3.27 -0.68
N LEU A 6 2.49 4.51 -0.40
CA LEU A 6 3.81 5.03 -0.77
C LEU A 6 4.96 4.47 0.06
N ALA A 7 4.75 4.08 1.31
CA ALA A 7 5.80 3.51 2.15
C ALA A 7 5.99 2.00 1.92
N THR A 8 4.91 1.30 1.57
CA THR A 8 4.92 -0.17 1.49
C THR A 8 4.84 -0.68 0.06
N GLY A 9 4.09 -0.02 -0.84
CA GLY A 9 3.72 -0.56 -2.15
C GLY A 9 2.42 -1.39 -2.14
N ALA A 10 1.69 -1.39 -1.03
CA ALA A 10 0.40 -2.09 -0.91
C ALA A 10 -0.65 -1.55 -1.89
N ARG A 11 -1.54 -2.44 -2.35
CA ARG A 11 -2.69 -2.04 -3.17
C ARG A 11 -3.66 -1.22 -2.33
N TRP A 12 -4.40 -0.33 -2.98
CA TRP A 12 -5.41 0.49 -2.29
C TRP A 12 -6.36 -0.36 -1.43
N SER A 13 -6.94 -1.42 -2.02
CA SER A 13 -7.87 -2.32 -1.33
C SER A 13 -7.26 -3.03 -0.13
N GLU A 14 -6.00 -3.45 -0.21
CA GLU A 14 -5.29 -4.13 0.90
C GLU A 14 -5.10 -3.20 2.10
N VAL A 15 -4.84 -1.92 1.83
CA VAL A 15 -4.74 -0.91 2.89
C VAL A 15 -6.12 -0.52 3.41
N GLU A 16 -7.15 -0.54 2.57
CA GLU A 16 -8.51 -0.18 2.94
C GLU A 16 -9.16 -1.19 3.89
N GLU A 17 -8.86 -2.46 3.67
CA GLU A 17 -9.32 -3.57 4.51
C GLU A 17 -8.40 -3.82 5.71
N LEU A 18 -7.34 -3.03 5.86
CA LEU A 18 -6.36 -3.22 6.92
C LEU A 18 -7.01 -3.08 8.30
N THR A 19 -6.74 -4.05 9.16
CA THR A 19 -7.24 -4.12 10.53
C THR A 19 -6.12 -3.94 11.54
N GLN A 20 -6.46 -3.56 12.77
CA GLN A 20 -5.47 -3.35 13.83
C GLN A 20 -4.64 -4.61 14.15
N SER A 21 -5.18 -5.81 13.97
CA SER A 21 -4.46 -7.08 14.22
C SER A 21 -3.32 -7.32 13.22
N GLN A 22 -3.37 -6.70 12.05
CA GLN A 22 -2.34 -6.80 11.01
C GLN A 22 -1.17 -5.83 11.23
N VAL A 23 -1.21 -5.02 12.28
CA VAL A 23 -0.24 -3.97 12.56
C VAL A 23 0.57 -4.35 13.77
N SER A 24 1.87 -4.54 13.56
CA SER A 24 2.88 -4.74 14.61
C SER A 24 3.77 -3.49 14.71
N PRO A 25 4.53 -3.33 15.81
CA PRO A 25 5.55 -2.29 15.88
C PRO A 25 6.48 -2.35 14.66
N ASN A 26 6.53 -1.24 13.91
CA ASN A 26 7.38 -1.04 12.73
C ASN A 26 7.14 -2.04 11.57
N ARG A 27 6.01 -2.76 11.55
CA ARG A 27 5.71 -3.73 10.49
C ARG A 27 4.21 -3.91 10.27
N ILE A 28 3.81 -4.09 9.02
CA ILE A 28 2.42 -4.35 8.63
C ILE A 28 2.35 -5.64 7.83
N THR A 29 1.40 -6.48 8.19
CA THR A 29 1.13 -7.76 7.52
C THR A 29 -0.13 -7.66 6.67
N PHE A 30 0.04 -7.63 5.36
CA PHE A 30 -1.06 -7.64 4.41
C PHE A 30 -1.48 -9.07 4.10
N THR A 31 -2.79 -9.31 4.06
CA THR A 31 -3.35 -10.60 3.67
C THR A 31 -3.76 -10.51 2.20
N CYS A 32 -3.04 -11.19 1.30
CA CYS A 32 -3.42 -11.18 -0.11
C CYS A 32 -4.70 -12.00 -0.33
N THR A 33 -5.78 -11.34 -0.72
CA THR A 33 -7.07 -11.97 -1.03
C THR A 33 -7.00 -12.94 -2.22
N LYS A 34 -6.12 -12.68 -3.20
CA LYS A 34 -5.99 -13.51 -4.41
C LYS A 34 -5.10 -14.76 -4.30
N SER A 35 -4.25 -14.89 -3.29
CA SER A 35 -3.26 -15.99 -3.26
C SER A 35 -2.98 -16.60 -1.90
N LYS A 36 -3.78 -16.31 -0.86
CA LYS A 36 -3.62 -16.79 0.54
C LYS A 36 -2.24 -16.55 1.20
N LYS A 37 -1.24 -16.05 0.47
CA LYS A 37 0.07 -15.67 1.01
C LYS A 37 -0.02 -14.30 1.67
N SER A 38 0.27 -14.24 2.97
CA SER A 38 0.48 -12.99 3.67
C SER A 38 1.87 -12.45 3.38
N SER A 39 1.98 -11.14 3.19
CA SER A 39 3.25 -10.44 2.97
C SER A 39 3.40 -9.35 4.03
N SER A 40 4.57 -9.27 4.67
CA SER A 40 4.83 -8.28 5.72
C SER A 40 5.81 -7.21 5.24
N ALA A 41 5.40 -5.95 5.23
CA ALA A 41 6.28 -4.84 4.88
C ALA A 41 6.74 -4.09 6.15
N PRO A 42 8.03 -3.74 6.27
CA PRO A 42 8.49 -2.84 7.32
C PRO A 42 7.93 -1.43 7.09
N ILE A 43 7.65 -0.74 8.18
CA ILE A 43 7.27 0.68 8.18
C ILE A 43 8.19 1.45 9.11
N SER A 44 8.35 2.74 8.86
CA SER A 44 9.18 3.58 9.72
C SER A 44 8.52 3.78 11.09
N PRO A 45 9.31 3.98 12.16
CA PRO A 45 8.80 4.25 13.50
C PRO A 45 7.90 5.50 13.55
N GLU A 46 8.19 6.51 12.73
CA GLU A 46 7.42 7.75 12.64
C GLU A 46 6.03 7.51 12.02
N LEU A 47 5.95 6.59 11.07
CA LEU A 47 4.68 6.18 10.47
C LEU A 47 3.86 5.35 11.47
N TYR A 48 4.52 4.50 12.26
CA TYR A 48 3.87 3.74 13.34
C TYR A 48 3.40 4.64 14.49
N ALA A 49 4.12 5.73 14.81
CA ALA A 49 3.71 6.69 15.84
C ALA A 49 2.42 7.45 15.48
N GLN A 50 2.17 7.68 14.19
CA GLN A 50 0.94 8.32 13.67
C GLN A 50 -0.26 7.35 13.62
N TRP A 51 -0.13 6.13 14.14
CA TRP A 51 -1.12 5.08 13.95
C TRP A 51 -2.39 5.28 14.82
N PRO A 52 -3.60 5.21 14.23
CA PRO A 52 -4.83 5.31 15.01
C PRO A 52 -5.05 4.05 15.86
N ARG A 53 -5.17 4.21 17.18
CA ARG A 53 -5.48 3.10 18.10
C ARG A 53 -6.99 2.83 18.13
N LYS A 54 -7.50 2.13 17.11
CA LYS A 54 -8.90 1.70 17.06
C LYS A 54 -9.04 0.21 16.76
N ARG A 55 -10.11 -0.41 17.23
CA ARG A 55 -10.43 -1.81 16.95
C ARG A 55 -11.17 -1.92 15.60
N GLY A 56 -10.92 -2.98 14.85
CA GLY A 56 -11.54 -3.22 13.55
C GLY A 56 -10.79 -2.58 12.36
N ARG A 57 -11.54 -2.17 11.32
CA ARG A 57 -10.97 -1.55 10.10
C ARG A 57 -10.37 -0.19 10.40
N LEU A 58 -9.15 0.00 9.92
CA LEU A 58 -8.34 1.19 10.21
C LEU A 58 -8.67 2.38 9.31
N PHE A 59 -9.18 2.11 8.12
CA PHE A 59 -9.58 3.13 7.17
C PHE A 59 -11.01 2.83 6.71
N GLY A 60 -11.78 3.89 6.45
CA GLY A 60 -13.05 3.78 5.75
C GLY A 60 -12.83 3.91 4.24
N ASP A 61 -13.92 3.80 3.47
CA ASP A 61 -13.87 4.10 2.05
C ASP A 61 -13.49 5.57 1.85
N CYS A 62 -12.27 5.78 1.37
CA CYS A 62 -11.74 7.10 1.05
C CYS A 62 -11.23 7.17 -0.39
N TYR A 63 -11.65 6.23 -1.23
CA TYR A 63 -11.26 6.21 -2.64
C TYR A 63 -11.71 7.49 -3.35
N ARG A 64 -12.97 7.90 -3.13
CA ARG A 64 -13.51 9.15 -3.70
C ARG A 64 -12.77 10.40 -3.22
N ALA A 65 -12.34 10.42 -1.96
CA ALA A 65 -11.54 11.53 -1.42
C ALA A 65 -10.15 11.59 -2.10
N PHE A 66 -9.58 10.44 -2.44
CA PHE A 66 -8.34 10.36 -3.19
C PHE A 66 -8.49 10.84 -4.64
N GLU A 67 -9.55 10.45 -5.35
CA GLU A 67 -9.81 10.95 -6.70
C GLU A 67 -9.93 12.48 -6.75
N ILE A 68 -10.63 13.06 -5.78
CA ILE A 68 -10.74 14.52 -5.65
C ILE A 68 -9.37 15.15 -5.39
N ALA A 69 -8.54 14.56 -4.53
CA ALA A 69 -7.20 15.07 -4.24
C ALA A 69 -6.27 15.01 -5.47
N VAL A 70 -6.31 13.92 -6.24
CA VAL A 70 -5.57 13.77 -7.50
C VAL A 70 -6.03 14.82 -8.52
N SER A 71 -7.33 14.98 -8.69
CA SER A 71 -7.91 15.98 -9.60
C SER A 71 -7.51 17.40 -9.21
N ARG A 72 -7.55 17.73 -7.90
CA ARG A 72 -7.08 19.02 -7.37
C ARG A 72 -5.59 19.25 -7.56
N ALA A 73 -4.79 18.19 -7.58
CA ALA A 73 -3.36 18.27 -7.85
C ALA A 73 -3.05 18.44 -9.36
N GLY A 74 -4.06 18.44 -10.23
CA GLY A 74 -3.87 18.56 -11.68
C GLY A 74 -3.23 17.33 -12.32
N LEU A 75 -3.30 16.17 -11.66
CA LEU A 75 -2.75 14.92 -12.18
C LEU A 75 -3.78 14.24 -13.07
N GLU A 76 -3.49 14.13 -14.36
CA GLU A 76 -4.29 13.34 -15.30
C GLU A 76 -3.93 11.86 -15.16
N LEU A 77 -4.86 11.06 -14.63
CA LEU A 77 -4.71 9.62 -14.51
C LEU A 77 -5.73 8.91 -15.40
N PRO A 78 -5.33 7.87 -16.14
CA PRO A 78 -6.28 7.09 -16.92
C PRO A 78 -7.30 6.39 -16.00
N PRO A 79 -8.56 6.26 -16.45
CA PRO A 79 -9.64 5.71 -15.64
C PRO A 79 -9.29 4.30 -15.14
N GLY A 80 -9.46 4.07 -13.84
CA GLY A 80 -9.15 2.80 -13.18
C GLY A 80 -7.70 2.59 -12.74
N GLN A 81 -6.77 3.53 -13.00
CA GLN A 81 -5.39 3.43 -12.51
C GLN A 81 -5.13 4.09 -11.15
N ASN A 82 -6.10 4.83 -10.61
CA ASN A 82 -5.95 5.52 -9.33
C ASN A 82 -5.58 4.57 -8.17
N THR A 83 -6.06 3.33 -8.21
CA THR A 83 -5.73 2.30 -7.20
C THR A 83 -4.29 1.77 -7.31
N HIS A 84 -3.66 1.92 -8.48
CA HIS A 84 -2.33 1.37 -8.78
C HIS A 84 -1.24 2.45 -8.89
N VAL A 85 -1.59 3.72 -9.13
CA VAL A 85 -0.62 4.80 -9.33
C VAL A 85 0.38 4.90 -8.17
N LEU A 86 -0.10 4.84 -6.92
CA LEU A 86 0.76 4.94 -5.73
C LEU A 86 1.72 3.75 -5.61
N ARG A 87 1.27 2.55 -6.00
CA ARG A 87 2.12 1.35 -6.03
C ARG A 87 3.19 1.48 -7.10
N HIS A 88 2.84 2.00 -8.28
CA HIS A 88 3.81 2.27 -9.33
C HIS A 88 4.82 3.34 -8.90
N THR A 89 4.37 4.41 -8.25
CA THR A 89 5.26 5.43 -7.67
C THR A 89 6.24 4.81 -6.67
N PHE A 90 5.76 3.97 -5.76
CA PHE A 90 6.64 3.25 -4.82
C PHE A 90 7.65 2.36 -5.55
N ALA A 91 7.19 1.52 -6.49
CA ALA A 91 8.06 0.62 -7.23
C ALA A 91 9.13 1.37 -8.03
N SER A 92 8.75 2.46 -8.72
CA SER A 92 9.68 3.31 -9.46
C SER A 92 10.71 3.95 -8.53
N HIS A 93 10.29 4.58 -7.43
CA HIS A 93 11.22 5.17 -6.46
C HIS A 93 12.13 4.12 -5.79
N PHE A 94 11.59 2.95 -5.47
CA PHE A 94 12.37 1.85 -4.89
C PHE A 94 13.48 1.40 -5.83
N MET A 95 13.17 1.25 -7.13
CA MET A 95 14.16 0.91 -8.15
C MET A 95 15.15 2.05 -8.42
N MET A 96 14.69 3.31 -8.46
CA MET A 96 15.54 4.50 -8.63
C MET A 96 16.55 4.66 -7.49
N ASN A 97 16.16 4.28 -6.27
CA ASN A 97 17.04 4.31 -5.09
C ASN A 97 17.99 3.10 -5.01
N GLY A 98 18.12 2.30 -6.07
CA GLY A 98 19.00 1.12 -6.11
C GLY A 98 18.42 -0.12 -5.40
N GLY A 99 17.11 -0.17 -5.18
CA GLY A 99 16.45 -1.31 -4.56
C GLY A 99 16.57 -2.60 -5.37
N ASN A 100 16.78 -3.72 -4.69
CA ASN A 100 16.91 -5.02 -5.34
C ASN A 100 15.55 -5.51 -5.91
N ILE A 101 15.49 -5.75 -7.21
CA ILE A 101 14.26 -6.18 -7.91
C ILE A 101 13.70 -7.52 -7.36
N LEU A 102 14.54 -8.40 -6.83
CA LEU A 102 14.09 -9.66 -6.20
C LEU A 102 13.31 -9.38 -4.91
N VAL A 103 13.71 -8.36 -4.16
CA VAL A 103 13.01 -7.92 -2.94
C VAL A 103 11.67 -7.30 -3.31
N LEU A 104 11.62 -6.45 -4.34
CA LEU A 104 10.37 -5.89 -4.86
C LEU A 104 9.40 -7.00 -5.31
N ARG A 105 9.91 -8.00 -6.03
CA ARG A 105 9.15 -9.16 -6.48
C ARG A 105 8.60 -9.97 -5.30
N ARG A 106 9.37 -10.18 -4.24
CA ARG A 106 8.95 -10.97 -3.08
C ARG A 106 7.74 -10.38 -2.36
N TYR A 107 7.65 -9.06 -2.29
CA TYR A 107 6.54 -8.39 -1.61
C TYR A 107 5.30 -8.23 -2.49
N TRP A 108 5.49 -8.02 -3.79
CA TRP A 108 4.43 -7.45 -4.63
C TRP A 108 4.16 -8.20 -5.94
N ALA A 109 4.96 -9.20 -6.31
CA ALA A 109 4.66 -9.99 -7.49
C ALA A 109 3.55 -11.00 -7.21
N THR A 110 2.56 -11.02 -8.10
CA THR A 110 1.70 -12.18 -8.28
C THR A 110 2.58 -13.38 -8.61
N PRO A 111 2.34 -14.57 -8.01
CA PRO A 111 2.99 -15.78 -8.49
C PRO A 111 2.71 -15.91 -9.99
N PRO A 112 3.68 -16.31 -10.81
CA PRO A 112 3.40 -16.64 -12.21
C PRO A 112 2.28 -17.68 -12.20
N SER A 113 1.22 -17.42 -12.96
CA SER A 113 0.24 -18.44 -13.32
C SER A 113 1.01 -19.59 -13.94
N GLN A 114 1.06 -20.74 -13.25
CA GLN A 114 1.36 -22.01 -13.90
C GLN A 114 0.18 -22.39 -14.78
#